data_AF-A0A7J8TDD1-F1
#
_entry.id   AF-A0A7J8TDD1-F1
#
_cell.length_a   1.000
_cell.length_b   1.000
_cell.length_c   1.000
_cell.angle_alpha   90.00
_cell.angle_beta   90.00
_cell.angle_gamma   90.00
#
_symmetry.space_group_name_H-M   'P 1'
#
loop_
_entity.id
_entity.type
_entity.pdbx_description
1 polymer ?
#
loop_
_entity_poly.entity_id
_entity_poly.type
_entity_poly.pdbx_seq_one_letter_code
_entity_poly.pdbx_strand_id
1 'polypeptide(L)'
;MKVDKHLFRALAQFWNPTYSCFTFGKVDLVPTIEEYMALLRCLNIQVDRAYSRAVNVPTFLKKLMNITGMSKQWVAAQIKQKGDTKCILWKSLKDLILAHPDTKKRVDVFALSIYGLIVFPKALGHVDEAITNLFDW
;
A
#
# COMPACT_ATOMS: atom_id res chain seq x y z
N MET A 1 -9.33 -13.41 -9.60
CA MET A 1 -8.09 -14.16 -9.30
C MET A 1 -8.29 -14.90 -7.98
N LYS A 2 -8.04 -16.21 -7.91
CA LYS A 2 -8.21 -16.99 -6.68
C LYS A 2 -6.92 -16.90 -5.86
N VAL A 3 -6.95 -16.12 -4.78
CA VAL A 3 -5.81 -15.93 -3.88
C VAL A 3 -5.61 -17.19 -3.04
N ASP A 4 -4.39 -17.74 -3.03
CA ASP A 4 -4.04 -18.89 -2.20
C ASP A 4 -3.81 -18.43 -0.75
N LYS A 5 -4.84 -18.57 0.09
CA LYS A 5 -4.81 -18.12 1.48
C LYS A 5 -3.73 -18.82 2.31
N HIS A 6 -3.40 -20.08 1.99
CA HIS A 6 -2.41 -20.84 2.75
C HIS A 6 -1.00 -20.35 2.43
N LEU A 7 -0.72 -20.09 1.15
CA LEU A 7 0.55 -19.50 0.72
C LEU A 7 0.78 -18.12 1.38
N PHE A 8 -0.21 -17.22 1.31
CA PHE A 8 -0.08 -15.90 1.92
C PHE A 8 0.13 -15.97 3.43
N ARG A 9 -0.57 -16.88 4.11
CA ARG A 9 -0.38 -17.11 5.54
C ARG A 9 1.03 -17.60 5.85
N ALA A 10 1.56 -18.53 5.06
CA ALA A 10 2.92 -19.01 5.23
C ALA A 10 3.94 -17.89 5.01
N LEU A 11 3.87 -17.16 3.89
CA LEU A 11 4.76 -16.03 3.60
C LEU A 11 4.74 -14.97 4.71
N ALA A 12 3.56 -14.62 5.22
CA ALA A 12 3.42 -13.65 6.31
C ALA A 12 4.11 -14.08 7.61
N GLN A 13 4.24 -15.38 7.88
CA GLN A 13 4.94 -15.88 9.08
C GLN A 13 6.45 -15.64 9.02
N PHE A 14 7.01 -15.55 7.82
CA PHE A 14 8.45 -15.37 7.60
C PHE A 14 8.81 -13.91 7.23
N TRP A 15 7.82 -13.02 7.08
CA TRP A 15 8.08 -11.62 6.74
C TRP A 15 8.79 -10.90 7.90
N ASN A 16 9.97 -10.36 7.60
CA ASN A 16 10.76 -9.55 8.51
C ASN A 16 10.63 -8.07 8.13
N PRO A 17 9.85 -7.27 8.87
CA PRO A 17 9.60 -5.87 8.52
C PRO A 17 10.85 -4.99 8.67
N THR A 18 11.83 -5.40 9.49
CA THR A 18 13.06 -4.63 9.69
C THR A 18 13.94 -4.63 8.43
N TYR A 19 14.02 -5.78 7.75
CA TYR A 19 14.85 -5.95 6.55
C TYR A 19 14.04 -5.95 5.26
N SER A 20 12.70 -5.90 5.34
CA SER A 20 11.79 -5.98 4.20
C SER A 20 12.02 -7.23 3.33
N CYS A 21 12.26 -8.37 3.97
CA CYS A 21 12.54 -9.66 3.32
C CYS A 21 11.83 -10.83 4.04
N PHE A 22 11.90 -12.04 3.48
CA PHE A 22 11.47 -13.26 4.17
C PHE A 22 12.66 -13.95 4.84
N THR A 23 12.64 -14.13 6.16
CA THR A 23 13.73 -14.76 6.91
C THR A 23 13.36 -16.21 7.25
N PHE A 24 14.18 -17.16 6.79
CA PHE A 24 14.09 -18.59 7.08
C PHE A 24 15.31 -19.04 7.88
N GLY A 25 15.20 -19.01 9.21
CA GLY A 25 16.33 -19.32 10.09
C GLY A 25 17.46 -18.30 9.94
N LYS A 26 18.55 -18.68 9.24
CA LYS A 26 19.73 -17.82 8.98
C LYS A 26 19.81 -17.33 7.52
N VAL A 27 18.77 -17.57 6.73
CA VAL A 27 18.74 -17.21 5.30
C VAL A 27 17.66 -16.17 5.08
N ASP A 28 18.02 -15.08 4.41
CA ASP A 28 17.09 -14.06 3.95
C ASP A 28 16.79 -14.25 2.46
N LEU A 29 15.50 -14.23 2.12
CA LEU A 29 15.00 -14.32 0.76
C LEU A 29 14.37 -12.97 0.37
N VAL A 30 14.86 -12.39 -0.72
CA VAL A 30 14.30 -11.20 -1.36
C VAL A 30 13.91 -11.59 -2.78
N PRO A 31 12.66 -12.06 -3.01
CA PRO A 31 12.25 -12.51 -4.33
C PRO A 31 12.32 -11.37 -5.35
N THR A 32 12.70 -11.69 -6.59
CA THR A 32 12.54 -10.77 -7.72
C THR A 32 11.07 -10.60 -8.08
N ILE A 33 10.75 -9.63 -8.95
CA ILE A 33 9.37 -9.42 -9.40
C ILE A 33 8.84 -10.67 -10.12
N GLU A 34 9.68 -11.32 -10.92
CA GLU A 34 9.36 -12.57 -11.63
C GLU A 34 9.06 -13.71 -10.64
N GLU A 35 9.86 -13.83 -9.59
CA GLU A 35 9.67 -14.83 -8.54
C GLU A 35 8.38 -14.55 -7.75
N TYR A 36 8.06 -13.28 -7.44
CA TYR A 36 6.79 -12.91 -6.84
C TYR A 36 5.60 -13.24 -7.75
N MET A 37 5.68 -12.98 -9.05
CA MET A 37 4.62 -13.33 -10.00
C MET A 37 4.39 -14.84 -10.04
N ALA A 38 5.45 -15.64 -10.06
CA ALA A 38 5.39 -17.09 -10.04
C ALA A 38 4.78 -17.62 -8.73
N LEU A 39 5.29 -17.14 -7.58
CA LEU A 39 4.81 -17.54 -6.25
C LEU A 39 3.33 -17.18 -6.06
N LEU A 40 2.95 -15.93 -6.35
CA LEU A 40 1.60 -15.43 -6.13
C LEU A 40 0.62 -15.80 -7.25
N ARG A 41 1.09 -16.50 -8.30
CA ARG A 41 0.33 -16.83 -9.52
C ARG A 41 -0.30 -15.60 -10.17
N CYS A 42 0.42 -14.47 -10.12
CA CYS A 42 -0.03 -13.16 -10.61
C CYS A 42 0.61 -12.82 -11.96
N LEU A 43 0.24 -13.57 -13.00
CA LEU A 43 0.87 -13.48 -14.33
C LEU A 43 0.57 -12.18 -15.10
N ASN A 44 -0.35 -11.35 -14.61
CA ASN A 44 -0.79 -10.13 -15.29
C ASN A 44 -0.12 -8.86 -14.74
N ILE A 45 0.91 -8.96 -13.89
CA ILE A 45 1.63 -7.78 -13.43
C ILE A 45 2.51 -7.28 -14.59
N GLN A 46 2.26 -6.03 -15.01
CA GLN A 46 3.13 -5.31 -15.93
C GLN A 46 4.46 -4.99 -15.22
N VAL A 47 5.46 -5.87 -15.39
CA VAL A 47 6.79 -5.76 -14.74
C VAL A 47 7.49 -4.47 -15.12
N ASP A 48 7.33 -4.03 -16.37
CA ASP A 48 7.87 -2.77 -16.88
C ASP A 48 7.40 -1.56 -16.05
N ARG A 49 6.18 -1.61 -15.53
CA ARG A 49 5.61 -0.55 -14.71
C ARG A 49 6.37 -0.32 -13.41
N ALA A 50 6.89 -1.39 -12.78
CA ALA A 50 7.67 -1.30 -11.54
C ALA A 50 9.02 -0.60 -11.74
N TYR A 51 9.57 -0.66 -12.96
CA TYR A 51 10.84 -0.03 -13.32
C TYR A 51 10.67 1.29 -14.10
N SER A 52 9.46 1.61 -14.55
CA SER A 52 9.15 2.84 -15.27
C SER A 52 8.74 3.96 -14.32
N ARG A 53 9.34 5.15 -14.47
CA ARG A 53 8.91 6.35 -13.74
C ARG A 53 7.86 7.10 -14.56
N ALA A 54 6.65 7.25 -14.02
CA ALA A 54 5.61 8.01 -14.69
C ALA A 54 6.01 9.49 -14.86
N VAL A 55 5.85 10.01 -16.08
CA VAL A 55 6.22 11.40 -16.46
C VAL A 55 5.27 12.43 -15.85
N ASN A 56 4.06 12.03 -15.44
CA ASN A 56 3.02 12.90 -14.87
C ASN A 56 2.39 12.29 -13.62
N VAL A 57 3.16 12.16 -12.54
CA VAL A 57 2.67 11.61 -11.26
C VAL A 57 1.56 12.51 -10.70
N PRO A 58 0.32 11.99 -10.50
CA PRO A 58 -0.74 12.76 -9.86
C PRO A 58 -0.33 13.23 -8.45
N THR A 59 -0.79 14.41 -8.04
CA THR A 59 -0.52 14.91 -6.68
C THR A 59 -1.10 13.99 -5.62
N PHE A 60 -0.50 13.97 -4.43
CA PHE A 60 -0.98 13.17 -3.29
C PHE A 60 -2.47 13.35 -3.02
N LEU A 61 -2.97 14.60 -3.11
CA LEU A 61 -4.39 14.90 -2.99
C LEU A 61 -5.23 14.19 -4.05
N LYS A 62 -4.82 14.23 -5.33
CA LYS A 62 -5.57 13.58 -6.42
C LYS A 62 -5.56 12.05 -6.26
N LYS A 63 -4.44 11.48 -5.82
CA LYS A 63 -4.33 10.04 -5.55
C LYS A 63 -5.24 9.62 -4.40
N LEU A 64 -5.23 10.36 -3.29
CA LEU A 64 -6.12 10.07 -2.16
C LEU A 64 -7.59 10.20 -2.54
N MET A 65 -7.98 11.19 -3.33
CA MET A 65 -9.36 11.28 -3.85
C MET A 65 -9.74 10.02 -4.63
N ASN A 66 -8.87 9.55 -5.52
CA ASN A 66 -9.13 8.34 -6.32
C ASN A 66 -9.23 7.08 -5.43
N ILE A 67 -8.30 6.90 -4.48
CA ILE A 67 -8.27 5.73 -3.58
C ILE A 67 -9.48 5.74 -2.65
N THR A 68 -9.73 6.87 -1.99
CA THR A 68 -10.75 6.98 -0.95
C THR A 68 -12.16 7.17 -1.49
N GLY A 69 -12.33 7.68 -2.71
CA GLY A 69 -13.63 8.12 -3.24
C GLY A 69 -14.18 9.39 -2.59
N MET A 70 -13.38 10.08 -1.76
CA MET A 70 -13.82 11.26 -1.01
C MET A 70 -13.65 12.56 -1.79
N SER A 71 -14.40 13.59 -1.37
CA SER A 71 -14.31 14.92 -1.97
C SER A 71 -12.94 15.57 -1.75
N LYS A 72 -12.59 16.50 -2.64
CA LYS A 72 -11.36 17.30 -2.53
C LYS A 72 -11.26 18.02 -1.18
N GLN A 73 -12.36 18.61 -0.69
CA GLN A 73 -12.33 19.34 0.59
C GLN A 73 -12.05 18.41 1.76
N TRP A 74 -12.68 17.24 1.79
CA TRP A 74 -12.45 16.27 2.85
C TRP A 74 -11.00 15.77 2.84
N VAL A 75 -10.49 15.39 1.67
CA VAL A 75 -9.10 14.89 1.52
C VAL A 75 -8.09 15.96 1.92
N ALA A 76 -8.26 17.20 1.46
CA ALA A 76 -7.38 18.31 1.81
C ALA A 76 -7.31 18.54 3.32
N ALA A 77 -8.43 18.40 4.04
CA ALA A 77 -8.49 18.54 5.49
C ALA A 77 -7.77 17.41 6.25
N GLN A 78 -7.63 16.23 5.65
CA GLN A 78 -6.95 15.09 6.29
C GLN A 78 -5.43 15.10 6.08
N ILE A 79 -4.95 15.74 5.02
CA ILE A 79 -3.52 15.80 4.68
C ILE A 79 -2.80 16.74 5.64
N LYS A 80 -1.74 16.23 6.27
CA LYS A 80 -0.86 17.01 7.15
C LYS A 80 0.58 16.91 6.70
N GLN A 81 1.33 18.00 6.83
CA GLN A 81 2.76 17.98 6.64
C GLN A 81 3.45 17.50 7.92
N LYS A 82 4.35 16.53 7.80
CA LYS A 82 5.10 15.94 8.91
C LYS A 82 6.54 15.72 8.46
N GLY A 83 7.43 16.61 8.93
CA GLY A 83 8.78 16.73 8.39
C GLY A 83 8.74 17.06 6.90
N ASP A 84 9.51 16.34 6.11
CA ASP A 84 9.69 16.60 4.68
C ASP A 84 8.56 16.03 3.80
N THR A 85 7.56 15.38 4.40
CA THR A 85 6.52 14.66 3.66
C THR A 85 5.11 14.94 4.11
N LYS A 86 4.18 14.80 3.18
CA LYS A 86 2.75 14.83 3.45
C LYS A 86 2.28 13.45 3.90
N CYS A 87 1.35 13.43 4.83
CA CYS A 87 0.83 12.19 5.38
C CYS A 87 -0.65 12.31 5.76
N ILE A 88 -1.29 11.16 5.97
CA ILE A 88 -2.65 11.02 6.48
C ILE A 88 -2.65 10.15 7.75
N LEU A 89 -3.44 10.55 8.75
CA LEU A 89 -3.51 9.86 10.02
C LEU A 89 -4.30 8.55 9.88
N TRP A 90 -3.81 7.47 10.49
CA TRP A 90 -4.51 6.17 10.51
C TRP A 90 -5.94 6.28 11.01
N LYS A 91 -6.18 7.09 12.05
CA LYS A 91 -7.53 7.29 12.61
C LYS A 91 -8.54 7.71 11.52
N SER A 92 -8.18 8.68 10.68
CA SER A 92 -9.03 9.14 9.58
C SER A 92 -9.31 8.05 8.55
N LEU A 93 -8.30 7.23 8.23
CA LEU A 93 -8.47 6.09 7.31
C LEU A 93 -9.34 4.99 7.93
N LYS A 94 -9.16 4.69 9.22
CA LYS A 94 -9.96 3.71 9.95
C LYS A 94 -11.43 4.11 9.99
N ASP A 95 -11.71 5.36 10.36
CA ASP A 95 -13.07 5.90 10.42
C ASP A 95 -13.74 5.80 9.03
N LEU A 96 -12.97 6.10 7.97
CA LEU A 96 -13.42 5.93 6.60
C LEU A 96 -13.71 4.46 6.24
N ILE A 97 -12.83 3.52 6.57
CA ILE A 97 -13.05 2.08 6.30
C ILE A 97 -14.33 1.56 6.96
N LEU A 98 -14.68 2.08 8.13
CA LEU A 98 -15.87 1.68 8.87
C LEU A 98 -17.16 2.29 8.30
N ALA A 99 -17.11 3.53 7.82
CA ALA A 99 -18.27 4.28 7.37
C ALA A 99 -18.52 4.26 5.85
N HIS A 100 -17.52 3.91 5.03
CA HIS A 100 -17.61 4.07 3.58
C HIS A 100 -18.64 3.09 2.97
N PRO A 101 -19.61 3.56 2.15
CA PRO A 101 -20.67 2.71 1.60
C PRO A 101 -20.15 1.74 0.50
N ASP A 102 -19.17 2.17 -0.29
CA ASP A 102 -18.56 1.33 -1.32
C ASP A 102 -17.54 0.34 -0.70
N THR A 103 -17.82 -0.95 -0.84
CA THR A 103 -16.96 -2.04 -0.35
C THR A 103 -15.60 -2.06 -1.04
N LYS A 104 -15.50 -1.69 -2.32
CA LYS A 104 -14.23 -1.64 -3.05
C LYS A 104 -13.33 -0.55 -2.46
N LYS A 105 -13.87 0.64 -2.21
CA LYS A 105 -13.12 1.74 -1.56
C LYS A 105 -12.65 1.38 -0.16
N ARG A 106 -13.46 0.64 0.61
CA ARG A 106 -13.02 0.13 1.92
C ARG A 106 -11.79 -0.76 1.78
N VAL A 107 -11.77 -1.66 0.80
CA VAL A 107 -10.62 -2.54 0.53
C VAL A 107 -9.41 -1.72 0.09
N ASP A 108 -9.57 -0.75 -0.80
CA ASP A 108 -8.48 0.10 -1.27
C ASP A 108 -7.84 0.91 -0.13
N VAL A 109 -8.66 1.50 0.75
CA VAL A 109 -8.20 2.27 1.92
C VAL A 109 -7.57 1.36 2.98
N PHE A 110 -8.12 0.15 3.16
CA PHE A 110 -7.52 -0.85 4.03
C PHE A 110 -6.15 -1.28 3.52
N ALA A 111 -6.02 -1.58 2.22
CA ALA A 111 -4.75 -1.90 1.59
C ALA A 111 -3.74 -0.74 1.74
N LEU A 112 -4.16 0.50 1.50
CA LEU A 112 -3.32 1.70 1.70
C LEU A 112 -2.77 1.75 3.13
N SER A 113 -3.61 1.42 4.10
CA SER A 113 -3.25 1.42 5.52
C SER A 113 -2.26 0.31 5.86
N ILE A 114 -2.43 -0.89 5.31
CA ILE A 114 -1.45 -1.99 5.49
C ILE A 114 -0.09 -1.60 4.89
N TYR A 115 -0.07 -1.09 3.65
CA TYR A 115 1.18 -0.68 3.02
C TYR A 115 1.87 0.45 3.78
N GLY A 116 1.15 1.47 4.24
CA GLY A 116 1.76 2.62 4.89
C GLY A 116 2.07 2.46 6.38
N LEU A 117 1.40 1.55 7.09
CA LEU A 117 1.59 1.37 8.53
C LEU A 117 2.40 0.13 8.90
N ILE A 118 2.40 -0.89 8.04
CA ILE A 118 3.02 -2.19 8.34
C ILE A 118 4.18 -2.49 7.39
N VAL A 119 3.97 -2.34 6.08
CA VAL A 119 4.97 -2.75 5.08
C VAL A 119 6.06 -1.69 4.91
N PHE A 120 5.67 -0.41 4.78
CA PHE A 120 6.57 0.72 4.57
C PHE A 120 6.33 1.83 5.62
N PRO A 121 6.44 1.52 6.92
CA PRO A 121 6.20 2.50 7.97
C PRO A 121 7.28 3.58 7.95
N LYS A 122 6.86 4.83 7.75
CA LYS A 122 7.77 5.99 7.81
C LYS A 122 7.55 6.88 9.02
N ALA A 123 6.30 6.99 9.46
CA ALA A 123 5.93 7.77 10.64
C ALA A 123 4.85 7.03 11.42
N LEU A 124 5.04 6.89 12.74
CA LEU A 124 4.14 6.15 13.60
C LEU A 124 2.68 6.64 13.45
N GLY A 125 1.77 5.73 13.12
CA GLY A 125 0.33 5.99 12.98
C GLY A 125 -0.06 6.84 11.77
N HIS A 126 0.85 7.06 10.80
CA HIS A 126 0.60 7.88 9.63
C HIS A 126 0.99 7.13 8.35
N VAL A 127 0.24 7.35 7.28
CA VAL A 127 0.57 6.87 5.93
C VAL A 127 1.22 8.00 5.15
N ASP A 128 2.44 7.78 4.66
CA ASP A 128 3.22 8.72 3.86
C ASP A 128 2.69 8.82 2.41
N GLU A 129 2.88 9.98 1.77
CA GLU A 129 2.41 10.21 0.41
C GLU A 129 2.98 9.24 -0.62
N ALA A 130 4.21 8.76 -0.45
CA ALA A 130 4.84 7.83 -1.38
C ALA A 130 4.08 6.51 -1.51
N ILE A 131 3.35 6.10 -0.46
CA ILE A 131 2.55 4.87 -0.45
C ILE A 131 1.44 4.93 -1.48
N THR A 132 0.89 6.12 -1.76
CA THR A 132 -0.13 6.28 -2.79
C THR A 132 0.40 6.04 -4.21
N ASN A 133 1.73 6.02 -4.41
CA ASN A 133 2.31 5.64 -5.69
C ASN A 133 2.16 4.15 -6.01
N LEU A 134 1.82 3.32 -5.02
CA LEU A 134 1.50 1.90 -5.23
C LEU A 134 0.09 1.69 -5.80
N PHE A 135 -0.73 2.75 -5.86
CA PHE A 135 -2.13 2.72 -6.28
C PHE A 135 -2.27 3.52 -7.57
N ASP A 136 -2.65 2.83 -8.65
CA ASP A 136 -2.40 3.32 -10.01
C ASP A 136 -3.59 3.01 -10.95
N TRP A 137 -4.79 2.93 -10.36
CA TRP A 137 -6.10 2.63 -10.98
C TRP A 137 -7.06 3.81 -10.97
#